data_AF-A0A527W004-F1
#
_entry.id   AF-A0A527W004-F1
#
_cell.length_a   1.000
_cell.length_b   1.000
_cell.length_c   1.000
_cell.angle_alpha   90.00
_cell.angle_beta   90.00
_cell.angle_gamma   90.00
#
_symmetry.space_group_name_H-M   'P 1'
#
loop_
_entity.id
_entity.type
_entity.pdbx_description
1 polymer ?
#
loop_
_entity_poly.entity_id
_entity_poly.type
_entity_poly.pdbx_seq_one_letter_code
_entity_poly.pdbx_strand_id
1 'polypeptide(L)'
;PLVDAYLARRALDYLVGFTLSPVLWRKLPGARSAGRVQSVALRLVCDRESEIERFIREEYWQIAAILNTPRNDSFEARLTAFAGKKLQKLDIANKAQADDIKAMLEGATFKALSVEAKPTKRNPGPPFTTSTLQQAASSGLGFSATRTMQVAQKLYEGMDIGGETAGLITYMRTDGVQMAPEAIEAARNAIVSEFGAKYLPEKPRFYTTKAKNAQEAHEAIRPTDFKRTPASVRQYLDADQARLYELIWKRAIASQMQPAEIERTTVEIEAVNGARTAELRAIGSVIRF
;
A
#
# COMPACT_ATOMS: atom_id res chain seq x y z
N PRO A 1 -8.34 -26.23 -24.31
CA PRO A 1 -8.66 -25.67 -22.97
C PRO A 1 -8.57 -24.14 -22.88
N LEU A 2 -7.39 -23.53 -23.12
CA LEU A 2 -7.22 -22.06 -23.02
C LEU A 2 -7.98 -21.30 -24.12
N VAL A 3 -7.93 -21.80 -25.36
CA VAL A 3 -8.70 -21.25 -26.49
C VAL A 3 -10.20 -21.35 -26.21
N ASP A 4 -10.67 -22.48 -25.72
CA ASP A 4 -12.09 -22.70 -25.39
C ASP A 4 -12.56 -21.75 -24.28
N ALA A 5 -11.73 -21.54 -23.25
CA ALA A 5 -12.01 -20.58 -22.18
C ALA A 5 -12.11 -19.14 -22.70
N TYR A 6 -11.20 -18.75 -23.60
CA TYR A 6 -11.26 -17.45 -24.28
C TYR A 6 -12.54 -17.29 -25.12
N LEU A 7 -12.88 -18.30 -25.93
CA LEU A 7 -14.09 -18.29 -26.78
C LEU A 7 -15.36 -18.24 -25.93
N ALA A 8 -15.44 -19.03 -24.86
CA ALA A 8 -16.56 -19.02 -23.94
C ALA A 8 -16.75 -17.64 -23.28
N ARG A 9 -15.66 -16.99 -22.85
CA ARG A 9 -15.71 -15.62 -22.31
C ARG A 9 -16.22 -14.63 -23.36
N ARG A 10 -15.71 -14.71 -24.59
CA ARG A 10 -16.12 -13.83 -25.69
C ARG A 10 -17.61 -14.00 -26.01
N ALA A 11 -18.10 -15.23 -26.07
CA ALA A 11 -19.51 -15.53 -26.29
C ALA A 11 -20.38 -15.00 -25.14
N LEU A 12 -19.97 -15.21 -23.89
CA LEU A 12 -20.69 -14.72 -22.71
C LEU A 12 -20.79 -13.18 -22.69
N ASP A 13 -19.68 -12.49 -22.92
CA ASP A 13 -19.65 -11.02 -22.92
C ASP A 13 -20.49 -10.46 -24.08
N TYR A 14 -20.51 -11.12 -25.24
CA TYR A 14 -21.38 -10.77 -26.36
C TYR A 14 -22.87 -10.96 -26.03
N LEU A 15 -23.25 -12.12 -25.47
CA LEU A 15 -24.63 -12.44 -25.11
C LEU A 15 -25.19 -11.43 -24.11
N VAL A 16 -24.43 -11.08 -23.07
CA VAL A 16 -24.84 -10.08 -22.08
C VAL A 16 -25.00 -8.71 -22.73
N GLY A 17 -24.01 -8.27 -23.51
CA GLY A 17 -24.06 -6.96 -24.17
C GLY A 17 -25.23 -6.82 -25.14
N PHE A 18 -25.46 -7.84 -25.99
CA PHE A 18 -26.50 -7.84 -27.01
C PHE A 18 -27.91 -7.94 -26.42
N THR A 19 -28.11 -8.75 -25.37
CA THR A 19 -29.43 -8.97 -24.79
C THR A 19 -29.87 -7.83 -23.86
N LEU A 20 -28.96 -7.27 -23.07
CA LEU A 20 -29.32 -6.27 -22.03
C LEU A 20 -29.26 -4.83 -22.51
N SER A 21 -28.40 -4.47 -23.47
CA SER A 21 -28.30 -3.08 -23.93
C SER A 21 -29.62 -2.54 -24.51
N PRO A 22 -30.40 -3.29 -25.32
CA PRO A 22 -31.71 -2.83 -25.79
C PRO A 22 -32.75 -2.62 -24.68
N VAL A 23 -32.62 -3.33 -23.56
CA VAL A 23 -33.46 -3.10 -22.38
C VAL A 23 -33.05 -1.80 -21.69
N LEU A 24 -31.74 -1.57 -21.52
CA LEU A 24 -31.22 -0.34 -20.93
C LEU A 24 -31.62 0.89 -21.74
N TRP A 25 -31.51 0.87 -23.06
CA TRP A 25 -31.87 2.01 -23.91
C TRP A 25 -33.35 2.40 -23.77
N ARG A 26 -34.23 1.41 -23.60
CA ARG A 26 -35.68 1.64 -23.41
C ARG A 26 -36.03 2.11 -22.00
N LYS A 27 -35.30 1.67 -20.98
CA LYS A 27 -35.65 1.91 -19.56
C LYS A 27 -34.82 3.01 -18.89
N LEU A 28 -33.66 3.35 -19.44
CA LEU A 28 -32.75 4.34 -18.89
C LEU A 28 -32.16 5.19 -20.03
N PRO A 29 -32.86 6.27 -20.44
CA PRO A 29 -32.39 7.18 -21.48
C PRO A 29 -30.98 7.70 -21.18
N GLY A 30 -30.04 7.54 -22.12
CA GLY A 30 -28.64 7.92 -21.97
C GLY A 30 -27.68 6.77 -21.62
N ALA A 31 -28.19 5.59 -21.24
CA ALA A 31 -27.35 4.40 -21.13
C ALA A 31 -26.79 4.01 -22.50
N ARG A 32 -25.48 3.74 -22.60
CA ARG A 32 -24.84 3.35 -23.87
C ARG A 32 -24.74 1.83 -24.03
N SER A 33 -24.34 1.11 -22.98
CA SER A 33 -24.08 -0.32 -23.06
C SER A 33 -24.24 -1.03 -21.71
N ALA A 34 -24.69 -2.28 -21.72
CA ALA A 34 -24.55 -3.22 -20.61
C ALA A 34 -23.26 -4.02 -20.75
N GLY A 35 -22.54 -4.25 -19.64
CA GLY A 35 -21.33 -5.06 -19.66
C GLY A 35 -21.22 -5.91 -18.40
N ARG A 36 -21.05 -7.23 -18.57
CA ARG A 36 -21.07 -8.20 -17.45
C ARG A 36 -20.15 -7.80 -16.29
N VAL A 37 -18.92 -7.37 -16.61
CA VAL A 37 -17.92 -6.95 -15.60
C VAL A 37 -18.00 -5.45 -15.32
N GLN A 38 -18.24 -4.63 -16.36
CA GLN A 38 -18.30 -3.17 -16.24
C GLN A 38 -19.44 -2.71 -15.33
N SER A 39 -20.62 -3.33 -15.44
CA SER A 39 -21.78 -2.98 -14.63
C SER A 39 -21.58 -3.36 -13.15
N VAL A 40 -20.86 -4.44 -12.85
CA VAL A 40 -20.48 -4.80 -11.47
C VAL A 40 -19.48 -3.80 -10.90
N ALA A 41 -18.47 -3.40 -11.69
CA ALA A 41 -17.51 -2.39 -11.27
C ALA A 41 -18.19 -1.02 -11.02
N LEU A 42 -19.10 -0.61 -11.91
CA LEU A 42 -19.89 0.61 -11.74
C LEU A 42 -20.74 0.53 -10.46
N ARG A 43 -21.39 -0.62 -10.21
CA ARG A 43 -22.16 -0.84 -8.99
C ARG A 43 -21.32 -0.62 -7.72
N LEU A 44 -20.08 -1.11 -7.66
CA LEU A 44 -19.22 -0.87 -6.49
C LEU A 44 -19.00 0.63 -6.22
N VAL A 45 -18.89 1.43 -7.27
CA VAL A 45 -18.76 2.89 -7.16
C VAL A 45 -20.07 3.51 -6.68
N CYS A 46 -21.21 3.12 -7.26
CA CYS A 46 -22.52 3.64 -6.86
C CYS A 46 -22.90 3.24 -5.41
N ASP A 47 -22.57 2.02 -5.00
CA ASP A 47 -22.80 1.54 -3.63
C ASP A 47 -21.96 2.38 -2.64
N ARG A 48 -20.69 2.66 -2.96
CA ARG A 48 -19.84 3.57 -2.16
C ARG A 48 -20.37 5.01 -2.14
N GLU A 49 -20.85 5.54 -3.26
CA GLU A 49 -21.44 6.88 -3.29
C GLU A 49 -22.69 6.93 -2.41
N SER A 50 -23.54 5.89 -2.48
CA SER A 50 -24.72 5.77 -1.62
C SER A 50 -24.37 5.69 -0.13
N GLU A 51 -23.27 5.01 0.23
CA GLU A 51 -22.72 5.01 1.60
C GLU A 51 -22.31 6.43 2.03
N ILE A 52 -21.68 7.20 1.14
CA ILE A 52 -21.26 8.59 1.40
C ILE A 52 -22.48 9.51 1.56
N GLU A 53 -23.47 9.41 0.68
CA GLU A 53 -24.70 10.21 0.73
C GLU A 53 -25.52 9.95 2.00
N ARG A 54 -25.54 8.70 2.47
CA ARG A 54 -26.27 8.30 3.70
C ARG A 54 -25.43 8.47 4.96
N PHE A 55 -24.19 8.92 4.85
CA PHE A 55 -23.31 9.08 6.01
C PHE A 55 -23.79 10.24 6.89
N ILE A 56 -24.27 9.92 8.09
CA ILE A 56 -24.62 10.90 9.11
C ILE A 56 -23.35 11.25 9.88
N ARG A 57 -22.95 12.52 9.83
CA ARG A 57 -21.74 12.99 10.54
C ARG A 57 -22.03 13.10 12.03
N GLU A 58 -21.14 12.53 12.83
CA GLU A 58 -21.14 12.67 14.28
C GLU A 58 -19.97 13.55 14.71
N GLU A 59 -20.24 14.56 15.54
CA GLU A 59 -19.19 15.36 16.17
C GLU A 59 -18.45 14.50 17.19
N TYR A 60 -17.12 14.57 17.16
CA TYR A 60 -16.28 14.01 18.20
C TYR A 60 -14.99 14.81 18.31
N TRP A 61 -14.39 14.77 19.49
CA TRP A 61 -13.16 15.47 19.80
C TRP A 61 -12.04 14.49 20.15
N GLN A 62 -10.83 14.87 19.80
CA GLN A 62 -9.61 14.20 20.22
C GLN A 62 -8.76 15.20 20.99
N ILE A 63 -8.19 14.76 22.11
CA ILE A 63 -7.38 15.60 22.96
C ILE A 63 -5.94 15.10 22.90
N ALA A 64 -5.04 16.01 22.56
CA ALA A 64 -3.60 15.80 22.57
C ALA A 64 -2.94 16.85 23.47
N ALA A 65 -1.91 16.43 24.19
CA ALA A 65 -1.08 17.27 25.03
C ALA A 65 0.35 17.27 24.48
N ILE A 66 0.95 18.46 24.38
CA ILE A 66 2.38 18.59 24.12
C ILE A 66 3.08 18.63 25.49
N LEU A 67 3.86 17.60 25.76
CA LEU A 67 4.53 17.41 27.04
C LEU A 67 6.03 17.61 26.88
N ASN A 68 6.66 18.19 27.89
CA ASN A 68 8.10 18.35 27.95
C ASN A 68 8.72 17.30 28.88
N THR A 69 9.82 16.71 28.44
CA THR A 69 10.67 15.87 29.28
C THR A 69 11.51 16.73 30.23
N PRO A 70 12.13 16.15 31.28
CA PRO A 70 13.07 16.88 32.14
C PRO A 70 14.28 17.48 31.40
N ARG A 71 14.56 17.00 30.17
CA ARG A 71 15.62 17.55 29.31
C ARG A 71 15.13 18.67 28.37
N ASN A 72 13.88 19.09 28.53
CA ASN A 72 13.21 20.08 27.70
C ASN A 72 12.96 19.65 26.23
N ASP A 73 12.99 18.33 25.95
CA ASP A 73 12.50 17.77 24.69
C ASP A 73 10.96 17.70 24.73
N SER A 74 10.29 18.09 23.64
CA SER A 74 8.81 18.04 23.54
C SER A 74 8.31 16.82 22.76
N PHE A 75 7.16 16.27 23.15
CA PHE A 75 6.47 15.21 22.42
C PHE A 75 4.95 15.31 22.59
N GLU A 76 4.20 14.77 21.63
CA GLU A 76 2.73 14.69 21.68
C GLU A 76 2.29 13.39 22.38
N ALA A 77 1.36 13.51 23.34
CA ALA A 77 0.63 12.39 23.93
C ALA A 77 -0.87 12.58 23.73
N ARG A 78 -1.61 11.51 23.46
CA ARG A 78 -3.06 11.56 23.22
C ARG A 78 -3.83 10.94 24.38
N LEU A 79 -4.95 11.54 24.74
CA LEU A 79 -5.83 11.04 25.78
C LEU A 79 -6.41 9.66 25.41
N THR A 80 -6.30 8.71 26.32
CA THR A 80 -6.80 7.33 26.17
C THR A 80 -7.83 6.95 27.22
N ALA A 81 -7.81 7.59 28.40
CA ALA A 81 -8.81 7.39 29.43
C ALA A 81 -9.05 8.69 30.23
N PHE A 82 -10.25 8.83 30.77
CA PHE A 82 -10.62 9.95 31.64
C PHE A 82 -11.54 9.48 32.75
N ALA A 83 -11.29 9.91 33.99
CA ALA A 83 -12.06 9.53 35.18
C ALA A 83 -12.27 8.01 35.32
N GLY A 84 -11.20 7.22 35.09
CA GLY A 84 -11.23 5.76 35.18
C GLY A 84 -11.94 5.04 34.03
N LYS A 85 -12.46 5.77 33.04
CA LYS A 85 -13.09 5.18 31.84
C LYS A 85 -12.15 5.31 30.64
N LYS A 86 -11.83 4.18 30.00
CA LYS A 86 -11.15 4.14 28.70
C LYS A 86 -12.02 4.76 27.62
N LEU A 87 -11.47 5.71 26.88
CA LEU A 87 -12.17 6.42 25.82
C LEU A 87 -12.08 5.67 24.49
N GLN A 88 -13.22 5.60 23.79
CA GLN A 88 -13.34 5.22 22.40
C GLN A 88 -13.38 6.45 21.51
N LYS A 89 -13.31 6.24 20.18
CA LYS A 89 -13.20 7.30 19.18
C LYS A 89 -14.28 8.39 19.31
N LEU A 90 -15.52 8.04 19.67
CA LEU A 90 -16.67 8.94 19.71
C LEU A 90 -17.09 9.35 21.13
N ASP A 91 -16.30 9.02 22.16
CA ASP A 91 -16.70 9.23 23.56
C ASP A 91 -16.68 10.71 24.00
N ILE A 92 -15.92 11.58 23.33
CA ILE A 92 -15.92 13.03 23.57
C ILE A 92 -16.80 13.68 22.50
N ALA A 93 -18.10 13.75 22.78
CA ALA A 93 -19.12 14.03 21.77
C ALA A 93 -19.30 15.52 21.45
N ASN A 94 -18.79 16.43 22.28
CA ASN A 94 -18.98 17.86 22.09
C ASN A 94 -17.85 18.70 22.70
N LYS A 95 -17.80 19.96 22.28
CA LYS A 95 -16.83 20.95 22.74
C LYS A 95 -16.81 21.13 24.26
N ALA A 96 -17.95 21.13 24.93
CA ALA A 96 -18.00 21.35 26.38
C ALA A 96 -17.29 20.24 27.16
N GLN A 97 -17.46 18.99 26.74
CA GLN A 97 -16.71 17.85 27.29
C GLN A 97 -15.21 17.98 27.00
N ALA A 98 -14.85 18.39 25.78
CA ALA A 98 -13.46 18.56 25.40
C ALA A 98 -12.77 19.68 26.22
N ASP A 99 -13.45 20.81 26.40
CA ASP A 99 -12.97 21.97 27.16
C ASP A 99 -12.82 21.64 28.66
N ASP A 100 -13.75 20.85 29.24
CA ASP A 100 -13.65 20.37 30.62
C ASP A 100 -12.42 19.46 30.84
N ILE A 101 -12.20 18.51 29.93
CA ILE A 101 -11.02 17.63 29.99
C ILE A 101 -9.74 18.47 29.77
N LYS A 102 -9.76 19.41 28.84
CA LYS A 102 -8.64 20.32 28.59
C LYS A 102 -8.28 21.11 29.85
N ALA A 103 -9.26 21.75 30.50
CA ALA A 103 -9.04 22.52 31.72
C ALA A 103 -8.49 21.63 32.85
N MET A 104 -8.96 20.38 32.94
CA MET A 104 -8.40 19.39 33.87
C MET A 104 -6.90 19.16 33.59
N LEU A 105 -6.53 18.91 32.33
CA LEU A 105 -5.16 18.64 31.91
C LEU A 105 -4.22 19.85 32.06
N GLU A 106 -4.69 21.07 31.82
CA GLU A 106 -3.89 22.31 31.98
C GLU A 106 -3.45 22.55 33.43
N GLY A 107 -4.27 22.12 34.40
CA GLY A 107 -3.93 22.16 35.83
C GLY A 107 -3.31 20.87 36.38
N ALA A 108 -3.09 19.85 35.54
CA ALA A 108 -2.65 18.54 35.99
C ALA A 108 -1.12 18.43 36.16
N THR A 109 -0.70 17.59 37.08
CA THR A 109 0.67 17.07 37.11
C THR A 109 0.74 15.78 36.30
N PHE A 110 1.77 15.65 35.46
CA PHE A 110 1.95 14.50 34.58
C PHE A 110 3.05 13.57 35.10
N LYS A 111 2.82 12.27 35.04
CA LYS A 111 3.78 11.24 35.42
C LYS A 111 3.79 10.11 34.41
N ALA A 112 4.97 9.76 33.90
CA ALA A 112 5.11 8.54 33.11
C ALA A 112 4.90 7.32 34.03
N LEU A 113 3.90 6.50 33.72
CA LEU A 113 3.63 5.24 34.41
C LEU A 113 4.52 4.12 33.87
N SER A 114 4.71 4.09 32.55
CA SER A 114 5.57 3.11 31.89
C SER A 114 6.19 3.69 30.62
N VAL A 115 7.38 3.19 30.30
CA VAL A 115 8.08 3.44 29.04
C VAL A 115 8.54 2.08 28.53
N GLU A 116 7.95 1.61 27.45
CA GLU A 116 8.24 0.30 26.88
C GLU A 116 8.76 0.43 25.45
N ALA A 117 9.99 -0.01 25.22
CA ALA A 117 10.60 -0.12 23.91
C ALA A 117 10.57 -1.58 23.44
N LYS A 118 9.90 -1.84 22.31
CA LYS A 118 9.77 -3.17 21.72
C LYS A 118 10.38 -3.23 20.32
N PRO A 119 11.24 -4.21 20.02
CA PRO A 119 11.71 -4.45 18.67
C PRO A 119 10.55 -5.00 17.82
N THR A 120 10.39 -4.45 16.63
CA THR A 120 9.43 -4.90 15.62
C THR A 120 10.13 -5.00 14.27
N LYS A 121 9.68 -5.90 13.41
CA LYS A 121 10.24 -6.08 12.07
C LYS A 121 9.17 -5.81 11.03
N ARG A 122 9.54 -5.06 9.98
CA ARG A 122 8.68 -4.86 8.80
C ARG A 122 9.30 -5.58 7.61
N ASN A 123 8.70 -6.70 7.24
CA ASN A 123 9.13 -7.47 6.08
C ASN A 123 8.83 -6.74 4.76
N PRO A 124 9.68 -6.90 3.75
CA PRO A 124 9.38 -6.38 2.41
C PRO A 124 8.20 -7.13 1.79
N GLY A 125 7.42 -6.40 1.00
CA GLY A 125 6.34 -6.98 0.19
C GLY A 125 6.88 -7.83 -0.97
N PRO A 126 6.03 -8.68 -1.57
CA PRO A 126 6.39 -9.46 -2.75
C PRO A 126 6.74 -8.57 -3.95
N PRO A 127 7.41 -9.12 -4.98
CA PRO A 127 7.46 -8.51 -6.31
C PRO A 127 6.06 -8.24 -6.87
N PHE A 128 5.97 -7.40 -7.90
CA PHE A 128 4.67 -6.96 -8.40
C PHE A 128 3.92 -8.05 -9.16
N THR A 129 2.61 -8.11 -8.93
CA THR A 129 1.61 -8.60 -9.87
C THR A 129 1.10 -7.46 -10.74
N THR A 130 0.25 -7.75 -11.73
CA THR A 130 -0.44 -6.70 -12.51
C THR A 130 -1.21 -5.73 -11.62
N SER A 131 -1.99 -6.25 -10.66
CA SER A 131 -2.85 -5.44 -9.81
C SER A 131 -2.07 -4.57 -8.84
N THR A 132 -1.01 -5.11 -8.24
CA THR A 132 -0.17 -4.37 -7.29
C THR A 132 0.73 -3.36 -7.99
N LEU A 133 1.18 -3.63 -9.21
CA LEU A 133 1.88 -2.63 -10.04
C LEU A 133 0.97 -1.44 -10.35
N GLN A 134 -0.26 -1.68 -10.81
CA GLN A 134 -1.21 -0.61 -11.12
C GLN A 134 -1.55 0.25 -9.90
N GLN A 135 -1.74 -0.36 -8.73
CA GLN A 135 -1.99 0.36 -7.47
C GLN A 135 -0.78 1.22 -7.06
N ALA A 136 0.43 0.67 -7.15
CA ALA A 136 1.66 1.40 -6.80
C ALA A 136 1.98 2.52 -7.79
N ALA A 137 1.74 2.31 -9.09
CA ALA A 137 1.92 3.34 -10.11
C ALA A 137 0.87 4.46 -10.00
N SER A 138 -0.37 4.14 -9.64
CA SER A 138 -1.40 5.15 -9.37
C SER A 138 -1.03 6.01 -8.16
N SER A 139 -0.73 5.39 -7.03
CA SER A 139 -0.40 6.11 -5.78
C SER A 139 0.94 6.84 -5.81
N GLY A 140 1.97 6.24 -6.41
CA GLY A 140 3.33 6.78 -6.41
C GLY A 140 3.66 7.63 -7.64
N LEU A 141 3.06 7.36 -8.80
CA LEU A 141 3.41 8.02 -10.05
C LEU A 141 2.28 8.87 -10.65
N GLY A 142 1.04 8.72 -10.18
CA GLY A 142 -0.15 9.36 -10.74
C GLY A 142 -0.64 8.71 -12.04
N PHE A 143 -0.21 7.49 -12.35
CA PHE A 143 -0.59 6.82 -13.59
C PHE A 143 -1.97 6.16 -13.47
N SER A 144 -2.80 6.33 -14.51
CA SER A 144 -3.99 5.48 -14.68
C SER A 144 -3.58 4.03 -14.93
N ALA A 145 -4.50 3.10 -14.72
CA ALA A 145 -4.27 1.68 -15.04
C ALA A 145 -3.88 1.49 -16.51
N THR A 146 -4.56 2.18 -17.43
CA THR A 146 -4.25 2.15 -18.87
C THR A 146 -2.85 2.66 -19.16
N ARG A 147 -2.46 3.83 -18.59
CA ARG A 147 -1.13 4.40 -18.80
C ARG A 147 -0.05 3.46 -18.28
N THR A 148 -0.24 2.90 -17.09
CA THR A 148 0.68 1.92 -16.49
C THR A 148 0.90 0.73 -17.42
N MET A 149 -0.18 0.15 -17.95
CA MET A 149 -0.07 -1.02 -18.83
C MET A 149 0.56 -0.70 -20.19
N GLN A 150 0.31 0.48 -20.76
CA GLN A 150 0.95 0.93 -22.00
C GLN A 150 2.47 1.10 -21.83
N VAL A 151 2.89 1.73 -20.73
CA VAL A 151 4.32 1.91 -20.43
C VAL A 151 4.99 0.56 -20.14
N ALA A 152 4.35 -0.30 -19.34
CA ALA A 152 4.85 -1.64 -19.06
C ALA A 152 4.96 -2.51 -20.33
N GLN A 153 4.00 -2.42 -21.26
CA GLN A 153 4.07 -3.11 -22.55
C GLN A 153 5.34 -2.73 -23.32
N LYS A 154 5.66 -1.43 -23.41
CA LYS A 154 6.89 -0.96 -24.08
C LYS A 154 8.15 -1.48 -23.39
N LEU A 155 8.17 -1.44 -22.05
CA LEU A 155 9.30 -1.98 -21.27
C LEU A 155 9.48 -3.49 -21.47
N TYR A 156 8.39 -4.23 -21.70
CA TYR A 156 8.42 -5.67 -21.97
C TYR A 156 8.87 -5.99 -23.40
N GLU A 157 8.29 -5.32 -24.40
CA GLU A 157 8.58 -5.54 -25.83
C GLU A 157 10.02 -5.14 -26.21
N GLY A 158 10.57 -4.14 -25.52
CA GLY A 158 11.97 -3.80 -25.57
C GLY A 158 12.26 -2.33 -25.85
N MET A 159 13.46 -1.93 -25.48
CA MET A 159 14.03 -0.60 -25.70
C MET A 159 15.36 -0.76 -26.43
N ASP A 160 15.74 0.22 -27.27
CA ASP A 160 17.09 0.27 -27.84
C ASP A 160 18.08 0.70 -26.75
N ILE A 161 18.93 -0.24 -26.34
CA ILE A 161 19.93 -0.06 -25.29
C ILE A 161 21.29 -0.32 -25.91
N GLY A 162 21.95 0.74 -26.35
CA GLY A 162 23.32 0.66 -26.90
C GLY A 162 23.41 -0.13 -28.21
N GLY A 163 22.37 -0.10 -29.04
CA GLY A 163 22.33 -0.80 -30.33
C GLY A 163 21.69 -2.18 -30.28
N GLU A 164 21.24 -2.64 -29.11
CA GLU A 164 20.50 -3.89 -28.94
C GLU A 164 19.08 -3.62 -28.42
N THR A 165 18.07 -4.18 -29.08
CA THR A 165 16.70 -4.16 -28.57
C THR A 165 16.55 -5.18 -27.45
N ALA A 166 16.28 -4.72 -26.22
CA ALA A 166 16.13 -5.60 -25.08
C ALA A 166 14.89 -5.28 -24.23
N GLY A 167 14.13 -6.32 -23.90
CA GLY A 167 13.06 -6.26 -22.89
C GLY A 167 13.66 -5.97 -21.51
N LEU A 168 13.14 -4.94 -20.82
CA LEU A 168 13.61 -4.51 -19.51
C LEU A 168 12.87 -5.18 -18.36
N ILE A 169 11.64 -5.63 -18.57
CA ILE A 169 10.83 -6.29 -17.55
C ILE A 169 10.23 -7.61 -18.06
N THR A 170 9.85 -8.48 -17.14
CA THR A 170 9.05 -9.68 -17.44
C THR A 170 7.62 -9.32 -17.84
N TYR A 171 6.87 -10.31 -18.32
CA TYR A 171 5.50 -10.11 -18.81
C TYR A 171 4.59 -9.49 -17.73
N MET A 172 4.01 -8.34 -18.06
CA MET A 172 3.29 -7.47 -17.11
C MET A 172 1.84 -7.88 -16.84
N ARG A 173 1.33 -8.95 -17.47
CA ARG A 173 -0.02 -9.49 -17.21
C ARG A 173 0.11 -10.83 -16.50
N THR A 174 0.38 -10.73 -15.20
CA THR A 174 0.61 -11.85 -14.29
C THR A 174 -0.14 -11.63 -12.98
N ASP A 175 -0.61 -12.71 -12.38
CA ASP A 175 -1.05 -12.81 -11.00
C ASP A 175 -0.03 -13.50 -10.09
N GLY A 176 1.10 -13.94 -10.65
CA GLY A 176 2.21 -14.55 -9.94
C GLY A 176 3.05 -13.55 -9.15
N VAL A 177 3.54 -14.01 -8.00
CA VAL A 177 4.47 -13.26 -7.12
C VAL A 177 5.83 -13.95 -7.00
N GLN A 178 5.96 -15.12 -7.63
CA GLN A 178 7.17 -15.93 -7.66
C GLN A 178 8.19 -15.28 -8.60
N MET A 179 9.47 -15.43 -8.27
CA MET A 179 10.57 -15.23 -9.20
C MET A 179 11.27 -16.57 -9.43
N ALA A 180 11.79 -16.79 -10.63
CA ALA A 180 12.62 -17.95 -10.94
C ALA A 180 13.87 -17.98 -10.04
N PRO A 181 14.41 -19.16 -9.69
CA PRO A 181 15.60 -19.26 -8.83
C PRO A 181 16.78 -18.40 -9.31
N GLU A 182 17.06 -18.40 -10.61
CA GLU A 182 18.10 -17.58 -11.23
C GLU A 182 17.88 -16.08 -11.06
N ALA A 183 16.62 -15.63 -11.07
CA ALA A 183 16.27 -14.23 -10.85
C ALA A 183 16.39 -13.82 -9.38
N ILE A 184 16.09 -14.74 -8.44
CA ILE A 184 16.33 -14.54 -7.02
C ILE A 184 17.83 -14.36 -6.78
N GLU A 185 18.67 -15.24 -7.31
CA GLU A 185 20.13 -15.12 -7.16
C GLU A 185 20.67 -13.84 -7.82
N ALA A 186 20.17 -13.46 -9.00
CA ALA A 186 20.53 -12.20 -9.62
C ALA A 186 20.16 -10.97 -8.76
N ALA A 187 18.97 -10.95 -8.17
CA ALA A 187 18.55 -9.89 -7.25
C ALA A 187 19.43 -9.86 -6.00
N ARG A 188 19.76 -11.02 -5.42
CA ARG A 188 20.63 -11.14 -4.25
C ARG A 188 22.03 -10.61 -4.54
N ASN A 189 22.60 -10.94 -5.69
CA ASN A 189 23.89 -10.40 -6.13
C ASN A 189 23.85 -8.88 -6.33
N ALA A 190 22.78 -8.37 -6.95
CA ALA A 190 22.58 -6.93 -7.10
C ALA A 190 22.44 -6.22 -5.74
N ILE A 191 21.81 -6.85 -4.73
CA ILE A 191 21.73 -6.29 -3.38
C ILE A 191 23.14 -6.11 -2.79
N VAL A 192 24.00 -7.12 -2.91
CA VAL A 192 25.38 -7.06 -2.40
C VAL A 192 26.19 -5.98 -3.13
N SER A 193 26.06 -5.91 -4.45
CA SER A 193 26.72 -4.90 -5.31
C SER A 193 26.33 -3.47 -4.95
N GLU A 194 25.02 -3.21 -4.88
CA GLU A 194 24.48 -1.84 -4.80
C GLU A 194 24.34 -1.33 -3.36
N PHE A 195 24.08 -2.21 -2.39
CA PHE A 195 23.75 -1.82 -1.01
C PHE A 195 24.71 -2.42 0.02
N GLY A 196 25.40 -3.52 -0.32
CA GLY A 196 26.31 -4.23 0.56
C GLY A 196 25.68 -5.41 1.30
N ALA A 197 26.54 -6.35 1.73
CA ALA A 197 26.14 -7.65 2.27
C ALA A 197 25.19 -7.59 3.48
N LYS A 198 25.26 -6.53 4.29
CA LYS A 198 24.39 -6.36 5.46
C LYS A 198 22.90 -6.30 5.12
N TYR A 199 22.54 -5.87 3.91
CA TYR A 199 21.14 -5.76 3.47
C TYR A 199 20.59 -7.05 2.84
N LEU A 200 21.44 -8.07 2.67
CA LEU A 200 21.06 -9.36 2.13
C LEU A 200 20.63 -10.31 3.27
N PRO A 201 19.43 -10.92 3.22
CA PRO A 201 19.05 -12.01 4.10
C PRO A 201 19.90 -13.25 3.85
N GLU A 202 20.21 -13.98 4.93
CA GLU A 202 20.95 -15.26 4.88
C GLU A 202 20.30 -16.22 3.88
N LYS A 203 18.97 -16.37 3.95
CA LYS A 203 18.18 -17.25 3.08
C LYS A 203 17.36 -16.44 2.05
N PRO A 204 17.19 -16.96 0.82
CA PRO A 204 16.31 -16.34 -0.18
C PRO A 204 14.87 -16.26 0.33
N ARG A 205 14.14 -15.23 -0.14
CA ARG A 205 12.73 -15.04 0.20
C ARG A 205 11.85 -15.58 -0.92
N PHE A 206 11.04 -16.57 -0.60
CA PHE A 206 10.05 -17.12 -1.52
C PHE A 206 8.66 -16.58 -1.19
N TYR A 207 7.96 -16.11 -2.22
CA TYR A 207 6.58 -15.62 -2.12
C TYR A 207 5.65 -16.56 -2.89
N THR A 208 4.47 -16.83 -2.33
CA THR A 208 3.46 -17.68 -2.97
C THR A 208 2.10 -17.00 -2.95
N THR A 209 1.32 -17.17 -4.02
CA THR A 209 -0.09 -16.78 -4.04
C THR A 209 -0.97 -17.93 -3.55
N LYS A 210 -2.14 -17.61 -2.96
CA LYS A 210 -3.14 -18.61 -2.53
C LYS A 210 -4.14 -19.00 -3.64
N ALA A 211 -3.94 -18.56 -4.88
CA ALA A 211 -4.96 -18.67 -5.93
C ALA A 211 -5.14 -20.13 -6.41
N LYS A 212 -6.41 -20.56 -6.56
CA LYS A 212 -6.80 -21.94 -6.91
C LYS A 212 -6.75 -22.28 -8.41
N ASN A 213 -6.70 -21.27 -9.29
CA ASN A 213 -6.67 -21.46 -10.74
C ASN A 213 -5.32 -21.03 -11.30
N ALA A 214 -4.26 -21.78 -10.96
CA ALA A 214 -2.94 -21.63 -11.56
C ALA A 214 -2.98 -22.18 -13.00
N GLN A 215 -3.67 -21.49 -13.90
CA GLN A 215 -3.63 -21.84 -15.33
C GLN A 215 -2.35 -21.32 -15.99
N GLU A 216 -1.64 -20.38 -15.39
CA GLU A 216 -0.36 -19.93 -15.88
C GLU A 216 0.58 -19.67 -14.69
N ALA A 217 1.65 -20.47 -14.58
CA ALA A 217 2.74 -20.25 -13.64
C ALA A 217 3.61 -19.08 -14.11
N HIS A 218 3.01 -17.90 -14.19
CA HIS A 218 3.72 -16.70 -14.61
C HIS A 218 4.59 -16.18 -13.49
N GLU A 219 5.77 -15.74 -13.87
CA GLU A 219 6.66 -15.02 -12.98
C GLU A 219 6.04 -13.66 -12.62
N ALA A 220 6.47 -13.11 -11.49
CA ALA A 220 6.15 -11.75 -11.11
C ALA A 220 6.75 -10.73 -12.08
N ILE A 221 6.23 -9.50 -12.03
CA ILE A 221 6.76 -8.35 -12.77
C ILE A 221 8.02 -7.86 -12.07
N ARG A 222 9.17 -8.06 -12.74
CA ARG A 222 10.51 -7.71 -12.27
C ARG A 222 11.41 -7.30 -13.44
N PRO A 223 12.59 -6.72 -13.19
CA PRO A 223 13.61 -6.55 -14.23
C PRO A 223 14.02 -7.90 -14.83
N THR A 224 14.28 -7.93 -16.14
CA THR A 224 14.86 -9.09 -16.82
C THR A 224 16.32 -9.32 -16.39
N ASP A 225 17.05 -8.23 -16.17
CA ASP A 225 18.41 -8.19 -15.63
C ASP A 225 18.50 -7.14 -14.51
N PHE A 226 18.92 -7.56 -13.31
CA PHE A 226 19.06 -6.68 -12.16
C PHE A 226 20.30 -5.78 -12.20
N LYS A 227 21.30 -6.08 -13.04
CA LYS A 227 22.47 -5.21 -13.28
C LYS A 227 22.13 -3.94 -14.03
N ARG A 228 21.00 -3.94 -14.75
CA ARG A 228 20.43 -2.74 -15.39
C ARG A 228 19.78 -1.88 -14.31
N THR A 229 20.58 -1.13 -13.57
CA THR A 229 20.05 -0.25 -12.53
C THR A 229 19.20 0.86 -13.15
N PRO A 230 18.24 1.44 -12.43
CA PRO A 230 17.45 2.56 -12.94
C PRO A 230 18.31 3.72 -13.47
N ALA A 231 19.46 3.95 -12.83
CA ALA A 231 20.43 4.95 -13.28
C ALA A 231 21.10 4.55 -14.60
N SER A 232 21.51 3.29 -14.76
CA SER A 232 22.24 2.84 -15.95
C SER A 232 21.39 2.87 -17.22
N VAL A 233 20.09 2.60 -17.11
CA VAL A 233 19.17 2.59 -18.27
C VAL A 233 18.50 3.94 -18.53
N ARG A 234 18.67 4.92 -17.63
CA ARG A 234 17.91 6.19 -17.65
C ARG A 234 17.95 6.92 -18.99
N GLN A 235 19.10 6.92 -19.64
CA GLN A 235 19.35 7.62 -20.91
C GLN A 235 18.59 7.02 -22.11
N TYR A 236 18.18 5.76 -22.02
CA TYR A 236 17.44 5.05 -23.08
C TYR A 236 15.93 5.13 -22.91
N LEU A 237 15.45 5.76 -21.82
CA LEU A 237 14.05 5.76 -21.42
C LEU A 237 13.46 7.16 -21.42
N ASP A 238 12.20 7.26 -21.87
CA ASP A 238 11.39 8.43 -21.59
C ASP A 238 11.09 8.57 -20.08
N ALA A 239 10.53 9.71 -19.68
CA ALA A 239 10.30 10.01 -18.26
C ALA A 239 9.36 9.00 -17.58
N ASP A 240 8.33 8.53 -18.28
CA ASP A 240 7.35 7.61 -17.70
C ASP A 240 7.89 6.18 -17.62
N GLN A 241 8.60 5.75 -18.66
CA GLN A 241 9.33 4.49 -18.70
C GLN A 241 10.37 4.41 -17.59
N ALA A 242 11.18 5.46 -17.40
CA ALA A 242 12.17 5.51 -16.33
C ALA A 242 11.54 5.38 -14.94
N ARG A 243 10.47 6.13 -14.68
CA ARG A 243 9.76 6.10 -13.39
C ARG A 243 9.10 4.75 -13.12
N LEU A 244 8.47 4.14 -14.12
CA LEU A 244 7.83 2.83 -13.95
C LEU A 244 8.88 1.72 -13.78
N TYR A 245 9.97 1.77 -14.56
CA TYR A 245 11.06 0.82 -14.43
C TYR A 245 11.72 0.91 -13.05
N GLU A 246 12.01 2.12 -12.56
CA GLU A 246 12.55 2.33 -11.21
C GLU A 246 11.64 1.75 -10.14
N LEU A 247 10.32 1.95 -10.26
CA LEU A 247 9.34 1.40 -9.33
C LEU A 247 9.39 -0.15 -9.31
N ILE A 248 9.42 -0.77 -10.50
CA ILE A 248 9.49 -2.24 -10.65
C ILE A 248 10.82 -2.77 -10.09
N TRP A 249 11.94 -2.15 -10.44
CA TRP A 249 13.27 -2.54 -9.99
C TRP A 249 13.38 -2.46 -8.46
N LYS A 250 12.96 -1.34 -7.86
CA LYS A 250 12.99 -1.17 -6.40
C LYS A 250 12.12 -2.19 -5.68
N ARG A 251 10.92 -2.49 -6.19
CA ARG A 251 10.04 -3.49 -5.57
C ARG A 251 10.65 -4.89 -5.63
N ALA A 252 11.19 -5.29 -6.78
CA ALA A 252 11.78 -6.60 -6.97
C ALA A 252 13.04 -6.79 -6.10
N ILE A 253 13.94 -5.79 -6.07
CA ILE A 253 15.11 -5.79 -5.17
C ILE A 253 14.69 -5.86 -3.71
N ALA A 254 13.79 -4.96 -3.27
CA ALA A 254 13.34 -4.90 -1.88
C ALA A 254 12.74 -6.24 -1.43
N SER A 255 12.05 -6.97 -2.31
CA SER A 255 11.48 -8.29 -1.98
C SER A 255 12.51 -9.31 -1.50
N GLN A 256 13.79 -9.15 -1.87
CA GLN A 256 14.89 -10.02 -1.47
C GLN A 256 15.80 -9.40 -0.40
N MET A 257 15.45 -8.23 0.17
CA MET A 257 16.24 -7.55 1.20
C MET A 257 15.86 -7.98 2.64
N GLN A 258 16.71 -7.59 3.59
CA GLN A 258 16.43 -7.69 5.02
C GLN A 258 15.15 -6.94 5.41
N PRO A 259 14.44 -7.38 6.47
CA PRO A 259 13.34 -6.59 7.00
C PRO A 259 13.89 -5.31 7.63
N ALA A 260 13.09 -4.25 7.60
CA ALA A 260 13.41 -3.08 8.41
C ALA A 260 13.25 -3.43 9.89
N GLU A 261 14.25 -3.12 10.70
CA GLU A 261 14.20 -3.27 12.15
C GLU A 261 13.76 -1.95 12.76
N ILE A 262 12.65 -1.99 13.49
CA ILE A 262 11.99 -0.80 14.00
C ILE A 262 11.81 -0.98 15.50
N GLU A 263 12.34 -0.05 16.27
CA GLU A 263 12.04 0.02 17.70
C GLU A 263 10.83 0.91 17.91
N ARG A 264 9.77 0.33 18.47
CA ARG A 264 8.56 1.06 18.84
C ARG A 264 8.58 1.34 20.34
N THR A 265 8.49 2.61 20.71
CA THR A 265 8.38 3.04 22.10
C THR A 265 6.93 3.45 22.39
N THR A 266 6.36 2.89 23.45
CA THR A 266 5.06 3.31 23.99
C THR A 266 5.29 3.90 25.38
N VAL A 267 4.74 5.08 25.62
CA VAL A 267 4.75 5.73 26.93
C VAL A 267 3.32 5.87 27.40
N GLU A 268 3.02 5.30 28.57
CA GLU A 268 1.75 5.52 29.27
C GLU A 268 1.96 6.60 30.34
N ILE A 269 1.06 7.57 30.38
CA ILE A 269 1.22 8.79 31.17
C ILE A 269 -0.07 9.00 31.97
N GLU A 270 0.08 9.18 33.27
CA GLU A 270 -1.00 9.62 34.15
C GLU A 270 -0.98 11.14 34.26
N ALA A 271 -2.15 11.76 34.19
CA ALA A 271 -2.38 13.14 34.54
C ALA A 271 -3.34 13.22 35.72
N VAL A 272 -2.94 13.93 36.78
CA VAL A 272 -3.73 14.07 38.01
C VAL A 272 -3.95 15.54 38.31
N ASN A 273 -5.20 15.94 38.53
CA ASN A 273 -5.60 17.26 38.99
C ASN A 273 -6.64 17.10 40.12
N GLY A 274 -6.18 17.19 41.38
CA GLY A 274 -7.01 16.90 42.54
C GLY A 274 -7.50 15.45 42.54
N ALA A 275 -8.82 15.25 42.62
CA ALA A 275 -9.45 13.93 42.57
C ALA A 275 -9.68 13.41 41.14
N ARG A 276 -9.39 14.20 40.10
CA ARG A 276 -9.62 13.83 38.70
C ARG A 276 -8.35 13.24 38.10
N THR A 277 -8.49 12.14 37.37
CA THR A 277 -7.39 11.46 36.69
C THR A 277 -7.67 11.26 35.21
N ALA A 278 -6.61 11.24 34.42
CA ALA A 278 -6.62 10.91 33.01
C ALA A 278 -5.40 10.08 32.64
N GLU A 279 -5.54 9.29 31.59
CA GLU A 279 -4.44 8.54 30.98
C GLU A 279 -4.19 9.08 29.58
N LEU A 280 -2.93 9.30 29.26
CA LEU A 280 -2.45 9.67 27.93
C LEU A 280 -1.42 8.66 27.46
N ARG A 281 -1.33 8.51 26.14
CA ARG A 281 -0.36 7.65 25.49
C ARG A 281 0.40 8.38 24.40
N ALA A 282 1.72 8.23 24.42
CA ALA A 282 2.59 8.58 23.29
C ALA A 282 3.15 7.30 22.65
N ILE A 283 3.14 7.24 21.31
CA ILE A 283 3.75 6.13 20.56
C ILE A 283 4.73 6.72 19.57
N GLY A 284 6.00 6.34 19.70
CA GLY A 284 7.07 6.68 18.78
C GLY A 284 7.66 5.44 18.13
N SER A 285 8.31 5.61 16.98
CA SER A 285 9.09 4.53 16.38
C SER A 285 10.35 5.06 15.71
N VAL A 286 11.45 4.34 15.86
CA VAL A 286 12.74 4.65 15.24
C VAL A 286 13.16 3.47 14.37
N ILE A 287 13.54 3.76 13.13
CA ILE A 287 14.16 2.77 12.25
C ILE A 287 15.59 2.55 12.76
N ARG A 288 15.88 1.31 13.18
CA ARG A 288 17.21 0.88 13.65
C ARG A 288 18.06 0.35 12.49
N PHE A 289 17.41 -0.31 11.53
CA PHE A 289 18.04 -0.89 10.34
C PHE A 289 17.08 -0.91 9.15
#